data_AF-A0A4U5NRG6-F1
#
_entry.id   AF-A0A4U5NRG6-F1
#
_cell.length_a   1.000
_cell.length_b   1.000
_cell.length_c   1.000
_cell.angle_alpha   90.00
_cell.angle_beta   90.00
_cell.angle_gamma   90.00
#
_symmetry.space_group_name_H-M   'P 1'
#
loop_
_entity.id
_entity.type
_entity.pdbx_description
1 polymer ?
#
loop_
_entity_poly.entity_id
_entity_poly.type
_entity_poly.pdbx_seq_one_letter_code
_entity_poly.pdbx_strand_id
1 'polypeptide(L)'
;MVTIHVTCMIFVGGRLPEFTAEESKMLKGSYDFIGINYYTTYYAQNIDANYQSVGFMSDARASWTGISRLLNYTKDQYGNPTIYITENGVDDVNSNASSLKEALNDPIREKSYKDHLKNVLRSINEHGVDVKGFFCLVFNGQFRMGKWLCCEVRPLLC
;
A
#
# COMPACT_ATOMS: atom_id res chain seq x y z
N MET A 1 -17.39 -15.18 2.53
CA MET A 1 -17.31 -14.88 3.97
C MET A 1 -16.79 -13.45 4.06
N VAL A 2 -17.51 -12.49 4.66
CA VAL A 2 -16.88 -11.20 5.01
C VAL A 2 -16.11 -11.53 6.26
N THR A 3 -14.90 -12.05 6.09
CA THR A 3 -14.09 -12.47 7.23
C THR A 3 -13.50 -11.20 7.84
N ILE A 4 -14.31 -10.49 8.62
CA ILE A 4 -13.74 -9.72 9.72
C ILE A 4 -13.03 -10.76 10.56
N HIS A 5 -11.70 -10.66 10.62
CA HIS A 5 -10.84 -11.60 11.33
C HIS A 5 -11.47 -11.89 12.70
N VAL A 6 -11.64 -13.17 13.08
CA VAL A 6 -12.28 -13.57 14.36
C VAL A 6 -11.64 -12.82 15.55
N THR A 7 -10.35 -12.55 15.44
CA THR A 7 -9.57 -11.68 16.32
C THR A 7 -10.19 -10.29 16.53
N CYS A 8 -10.66 -9.61 15.49
CA CYS A 8 -11.31 -8.31 15.59
C CYS A 8 -12.64 -8.39 16.34
N MET A 9 -13.44 -9.44 16.09
CA MET A 9 -14.68 -9.66 16.85
C MET A 9 -14.40 -9.85 18.36
N ILE A 10 -13.33 -10.59 18.70
CA ILE A 10 -12.92 -10.82 20.09
C ILE A 10 -12.47 -9.53 20.78
N PHE A 11 -11.57 -8.74 20.16
CA PHE A 11 -10.97 -7.56 20.80
C PHE A 11 -11.85 -6.31 20.75
N VAL A 12 -12.67 -6.16 19.71
CA VAL A 12 -13.56 -5.00 19.57
C VAL A 12 -14.88 -5.22 20.30
N GLY A 13 -15.38 -6.47 20.32
CA GLY A 13 -16.62 -6.85 21.00
C GLY A 13 -17.83 -6.07 20.50
N GLY A 14 -18.74 -5.72 21.41
CA GLY A 14 -20.00 -5.02 21.10
C GLY A 14 -19.89 -3.61 20.53
N ARG A 15 -18.67 -3.08 20.32
CA ARG A 15 -18.45 -1.82 19.57
C ARG A 15 -18.51 -2.03 18.06
N LEU A 16 -18.34 -3.26 17.60
CA LEU A 16 -18.47 -3.62 16.19
C LEU A 16 -19.95 -3.85 15.88
N PRO A 17 -20.53 -3.17 14.88
CA PRO A 17 -21.91 -3.44 14.48
C PRO A 17 -22.02 -4.86 13.90
N GLU A 18 -23.13 -5.52 14.20
CA GLU A 18 -23.46 -6.81 13.60
C GLU A 18 -24.13 -6.59 12.24
N PHE A 19 -23.72 -7.38 11.25
CA PHE A 19 -24.37 -7.40 9.95
C PHE A 19 -25.42 -8.51 9.93
N THR A 20 -26.62 -8.17 9.47
CA THR A 20 -27.65 -9.16 9.10
C THR A 20 -27.13 -10.08 7.99
N ALA A 21 -27.83 -11.20 7.77
CA ALA A 21 -27.49 -12.13 6.71
C ALA A 21 -27.60 -11.47 5.32
N GLU A 22 -28.59 -10.60 5.16
CA GLU A 22 -28.88 -9.83 3.96
C GLU A 22 -27.77 -8.81 3.67
N GLU A 23 -27.38 -8.00 4.66
CA GLU A 23 -26.28 -7.03 4.53
C GLU A 23 -24.95 -7.74 4.25
N SER A 24 -24.70 -8.84 4.98
CA SER A 24 -23.52 -9.68 4.75
C SER A 24 -23.48 -10.27 3.34
N LYS A 25 -24.63 -10.53 2.74
CA LYS A 25 -24.72 -11.00 1.36
C LYS A 25 -24.48 -9.86 0.37
N MET A 26 -24.99 -8.66 0.66
CA MET A 26 -24.78 -7.47 -0.17
C MET A 26 -23.31 -7.03 -0.24
N LEU A 27 -22.54 -7.19 0.84
CA LEU A 27 -21.13 -6.79 0.90
C LEU A 27 -20.15 -7.81 0.27
N LYS A 28 -20.52 -9.08 0.18
CA LYS A 28 -19.62 -10.11 -0.37
C LYS A 28 -19.49 -9.92 -1.88
N GLY A 29 -18.28 -9.61 -2.32
CA GLY A 29 -18.00 -9.41 -3.74
C GLY A 29 -18.54 -8.09 -4.28
N SER A 30 -18.86 -7.13 -3.40
CA SER A 30 -19.31 -5.79 -3.80
C SER A 30 -18.14 -4.89 -4.24
N TYR A 31 -17.24 -5.42 -5.07
CA TYR A 31 -16.09 -4.71 -5.62
C TYR A 31 -15.70 -5.33 -6.96
N ASP A 32 -15.32 -4.49 -7.92
CA ASP A 32 -14.81 -4.93 -9.22
C ASP A 32 -13.26 -5.01 -9.23
N PHE A 33 -12.62 -4.22 -8.36
CA PHE A 33 -11.17 -4.14 -8.18
C PHE A 33 -10.83 -3.67 -6.76
N ILE A 34 -9.56 -3.81 -6.38
CA ILE A 34 -9.02 -3.30 -5.11
C ILE A 34 -8.03 -2.18 -5.39
N GLY A 35 -8.30 -1.00 -4.81
CA GLY A 35 -7.35 0.11 -4.72
C GLY A 35 -6.49 -0.03 -3.47
N ILE A 36 -5.16 -0.06 -3.63
CA ILE A 36 -4.21 -0.16 -2.53
C ILE A 36 -3.35 1.10 -2.45
N ASN A 37 -3.44 1.80 -1.33
CA ASN A 37 -2.49 2.83 -0.94
C ASN A 37 -1.31 2.16 -0.23
N TYR A 38 -0.14 2.13 -0.85
CA TYR A 38 1.06 1.50 -0.30
C TYR A 38 2.18 2.52 -0.16
N TYR A 39 2.71 2.68 1.04
CA TYR A 39 3.84 3.58 1.33
C TYR A 39 5.03 2.83 1.92
N THR A 40 4.78 2.01 2.93
CA THR A 40 5.81 1.22 3.61
C THR A 40 5.19 -0.04 4.22
N THR A 41 6.05 -0.89 4.77
CA THR A 41 5.68 -2.05 5.59
C THR A 41 6.32 -1.91 6.96
N TYR A 42 5.76 -2.57 7.97
CA TYR A 42 6.24 -2.52 9.35
C TYR A 42 6.62 -3.92 9.84
N TYR A 43 7.53 -3.98 10.80
CA TYR A 43 7.76 -5.21 11.54
C TYR A 43 6.78 -5.28 12.71
N ALA A 44 6.04 -6.38 12.82
CA ALA A 44 5.17 -6.62 13.96
C ALA A 44 5.81 -7.63 14.90
N GLN A 45 5.93 -7.28 16.18
CA GLN A 45 6.35 -8.17 17.25
C GLN A 45 5.35 -8.08 18.41
N ASN A 46 5.12 -9.22 19.08
CA ASN A 46 4.38 -9.23 20.35
C ASN A 46 5.27 -8.61 21.43
N ILE A 47 4.89 -7.43 21.93
CA ILE A 47 5.58 -6.67 22.96
C ILE A 47 4.70 -6.53 24.20
N ASP A 48 5.32 -6.51 25.38
CA ASP A 48 4.60 -6.25 26.62
C ASP A 48 4.07 -4.81 26.64
N ALA A 49 2.93 -4.59 27.31
CA ALA A 49 2.26 -3.28 27.37
C ALA A 49 3.13 -2.13 27.93
N ASN A 50 4.22 -2.47 28.63
CA ASN A 50 5.18 -1.50 29.20
C ASN A 50 6.38 -1.19 28.28
N TYR A 51 6.39 -1.72 27.05
CA TYR A 51 7.47 -1.48 26.10
C TYR A 51 7.40 -0.05 25.55
N GLN A 52 8.49 0.71 25.70
CA GLN A 52 8.62 2.07 25.17
C GLN A 52 8.42 2.06 23.65
N SER A 53 7.56 2.95 23.15
CA SER A 53 7.09 2.89 21.76
C SER A 53 8.22 3.13 20.77
N VAL A 54 8.46 2.15 19.90
CA VAL A 54 9.06 2.42 18.59
C VAL A 54 8.04 3.27 17.85
N GLY A 55 8.39 4.52 17.52
CA GLY A 55 7.50 5.41 16.80
C GLY A 55 7.24 4.91 15.37
N PHE A 56 6.09 5.26 14.81
CA PHE A 56 5.71 4.97 13.42
C PHE A 56 6.83 5.29 12.42
N MET A 57 7.54 6.41 12.63
CA MET A 57 8.64 6.83 11.73
C MET A 57 9.92 5.99 11.91
N SER A 58 10.15 5.41 13.08
CA SER A 58 11.34 4.60 13.36
C SER A 58 11.21 3.14 12.94
N ASP A 59 9.98 2.63 12.82
CA ASP A 59 9.67 1.23 12.47
C ASP A 59 9.44 1.02 10.96
N ALA A 60 9.36 2.09 10.17
CA ALA A 60 9.16 2.04 8.72
C ALA A 60 10.35 1.44 7.92
N ARG A 61 11.26 0.72 8.57
CA ARG A 61 12.49 0.16 7.98
C ARG A 61 12.28 -1.18 7.24
N ALA A 62 11.04 -1.54 6.89
CA ALA A 62 10.83 -2.77 6.13
C ALA A 62 11.41 -2.64 4.72
N SER A 63 12.01 -3.74 4.26
CA SER A 63 12.60 -3.90 2.93
C SER A 63 11.66 -3.42 1.80
N TRP A 64 12.23 -2.84 0.74
CA TRP A 64 11.55 -2.44 -0.51
C TRP A 64 10.74 -3.56 -1.18
N THR A 65 10.88 -4.81 -0.71
CA THR A 65 10.08 -5.98 -1.08
C THR A 65 8.70 -6.04 -0.42
N GLY A 66 8.33 -5.09 0.45
CA GLY A 66 7.04 -5.11 1.14
C GLY A 66 5.85 -5.08 0.18
N ILE A 67 5.96 -4.29 -0.91
CA ILE A 67 4.88 -4.16 -1.90
C ILE A 67 4.60 -5.48 -2.61
N SER A 68 5.63 -6.26 -2.97
CA SER A 68 5.42 -7.55 -3.63
C SER A 68 4.78 -8.56 -2.70
N ARG A 69 5.17 -8.58 -1.42
CA ARG A 69 4.52 -9.43 -0.41
C ARG A 69 3.05 -9.08 -0.23
N LEU A 70 2.72 -7.78 -0.16
CA LEU A 70 1.33 -7.34 -0.06
C LEU A 70 0.51 -7.75 -1.29
N LEU A 71 1.04 -7.54 -2.49
CA LEU A 71 0.35 -7.91 -3.74
C LEU A 71 0.10 -9.42 -3.83
N ASN A 72 1.12 -10.24 -3.53
CA ASN A 72 1.01 -11.69 -3.53
C ASN A 72 -0.01 -12.17 -2.47
N TYR A 73 0.05 -11.61 -1.26
CA TYR A 73 -0.91 -11.90 -0.20
C TYR A 73 -2.34 -11.55 -0.61
N THR A 74 -2.56 -10.38 -1.20
CA THR A 74 -3.89 -9.95 -1.67
C THR A 74 -4.41 -10.92 -2.72
N LYS A 75 -3.58 -11.33 -3.67
CA LYS A 75 -3.94 -12.36 -4.64
C LYS A 75 -4.36 -13.66 -3.95
N ASP A 76 -3.54 -14.18 -3.06
CA ASP A 76 -3.74 -15.51 -2.49
C ASP A 76 -4.92 -15.55 -1.50
N GLN A 77 -5.22 -14.45 -0.80
CA GLN A 77 -6.30 -14.38 0.19
C GLN A 77 -7.63 -13.88 -0.36
N TYR A 78 -7.62 -13.07 -1.42
CA TYR A 78 -8.83 -12.42 -1.95
C TYR A 78 -9.20 -12.88 -3.37
N GLY A 79 -8.64 -14.01 -3.83
CA GLY A 79 -9.07 -14.65 -5.07
C GLY A 79 -8.53 -14.00 -6.35
N ASN A 80 -7.29 -13.52 -6.32
CA ASN A 80 -6.62 -12.80 -7.41
C ASN A 80 -7.45 -11.66 -8.02
N PRO A 81 -7.88 -10.67 -7.21
CA PRO A 81 -8.66 -9.56 -7.71
C PRO A 81 -7.82 -8.67 -8.62
N THR A 82 -8.48 -7.89 -9.48
CA THR A 82 -7.85 -6.76 -10.18
C THR A 82 -7.35 -5.74 -9.16
N ILE A 83 -6.08 -5.33 -9.25
CA ILE A 83 -5.46 -4.38 -8.30
C ILE A 83 -5.00 -3.11 -9.03
N TYR A 84 -5.28 -1.97 -8.40
CA TYR A 84 -4.65 -0.69 -8.71
C TYR A 84 -3.87 -0.20 -7.48
N ILE A 85 -2.59 0.11 -7.65
CA ILE A 85 -1.83 0.79 -6.61
C ILE A 85 -2.22 2.26 -6.69
N THR A 86 -3.17 2.65 -5.85
CA THR A 86 -3.81 3.97 -5.91
C THR A 86 -2.91 5.03 -5.33
N GLU A 87 -2.08 4.76 -4.31
CA GLU A 87 -1.08 5.72 -3.83
C GLU A 87 0.26 5.04 -3.60
N ASN A 88 1.34 5.67 -4.05
CA ASN A 88 2.70 5.39 -3.59
C ASN A 88 3.52 6.66 -3.55
N GLY A 89 4.24 6.90 -2.46
CA GLY A 89 5.11 8.06 -2.32
C GLY A 89 6.22 7.81 -1.33
N VAL A 90 7.22 8.68 -1.37
CA VAL A 90 8.29 8.75 -0.36
C VAL A 90 8.52 10.21 -0.01
N ASP A 91 8.62 10.47 1.28
CA ASP A 91 9.00 11.79 1.80
C ASP A 91 10.51 11.96 1.65
N ASP A 92 10.92 13.14 1.17
CA ASP A 92 12.33 13.50 1.16
C ASP A 92 12.74 13.98 2.56
N VAL A 93 13.89 13.53 3.03
CA VAL A 93 14.49 13.96 4.30
C VAL A 93 15.12 15.35 4.16
N ASN A 94 15.27 15.88 2.94
CA ASN A 94 15.77 17.22 2.69
C ASN A 94 14.76 18.30 3.11
N SER A 95 14.70 18.57 4.42
CA SER A 95 13.95 19.69 4.98
C SER A 95 14.47 21.07 4.51
N ASN A 96 15.61 21.13 3.80
CA ASN A 96 16.37 22.35 3.53
C ASN A 96 16.78 22.51 2.06
N ALA A 97 16.04 21.96 1.07
CA ALA A 97 16.33 22.25 -0.34
C ALA A 97 16.16 23.77 -0.57
N SER A 98 17.29 24.48 -0.62
CA SER A 98 17.33 25.93 -0.58
C SER A 98 17.02 26.54 -1.95
N SER A 99 17.13 25.74 -3.01
CA SER A 99 16.88 26.15 -4.39
C SER A 99 16.03 25.13 -5.19
N LEU A 100 15.32 25.61 -6.21
CA LEU A 100 14.55 24.77 -7.13
C LEU A 100 15.42 23.69 -7.81
N LYS A 101 16.67 24.00 -8.12
CA LYS A 101 17.61 23.07 -8.76
C LYS A 101 17.96 21.90 -7.84
N GLU A 102 18.07 22.15 -6.54
CA GLU A 102 18.28 21.09 -5.55
C GLU A 102 17.02 20.25 -5.38
N ALA A 103 15.84 20.87 -5.32
CA ALA A 103 14.56 20.16 -5.20
C ALA A 103 14.21 19.29 -6.42
N LEU A 104 14.66 19.67 -7.62
CA LEU A 104 14.50 18.87 -8.84
C LEU A 104 15.44 17.66 -8.90
N ASN A 105 16.54 17.68 -8.14
CA ASN A 105 17.49 16.59 -8.06
C ASN A 105 17.17 15.67 -6.87
N ASP A 106 16.14 14.83 -7.04
CA ASP A 106 15.62 13.93 -6.00
C ASP A 106 15.89 12.44 -6.33
N PRO A 107 17.12 11.96 -6.06
CA PRO A 107 17.49 10.57 -6.33
C PRO A 107 16.79 9.57 -5.38
N ILE A 108 16.31 10.03 -4.22
CA ILE A 108 15.64 9.18 -3.24
C ILE A 108 14.26 8.75 -3.79
N ARG A 109 13.49 9.73 -4.27
CA ARG A 109 12.18 9.48 -4.90
C ARG A 109 12.31 8.67 -6.18
N GLU A 110 13.30 9.00 -7.02
CA GLU A 110 13.58 8.22 -8.23
C GLU A 110 13.87 6.75 -7.90
N LYS A 111 14.76 6.50 -6.92
CA LYS A 111 15.11 5.14 -6.49
C LYS A 111 13.92 4.40 -5.90
N SER A 112 13.14 5.05 -5.04
CA SER A 112 11.94 4.47 -4.42
C SER A 112 10.95 3.96 -5.47
N TYR A 113 10.61 4.81 -6.45
CA TYR A 113 9.70 4.41 -7.52
C TYR A 113 10.26 3.29 -8.40
N LYS A 114 11.55 3.36 -8.76
CA LYS A 114 12.21 2.30 -9.54
C LYS A 114 12.15 0.96 -8.80
N ASP A 115 12.44 0.96 -7.50
CA ASP A 115 12.46 -0.26 -6.71
C ASP A 115 11.04 -0.82 -6.48
N HIS A 116 10.05 0.03 -6.21
CA HIS A 116 8.65 -0.41 -6.09
C HIS A 116 8.13 -0.96 -7.42
N LEU A 117 8.31 -0.25 -8.54
CA LEU A 117 7.87 -0.72 -9.85
C LEU A 117 8.50 -2.07 -10.24
N LYS A 118 9.80 -2.26 -9.96
CA LYS A 118 10.46 -3.56 -10.16
C LYS A 118 9.79 -4.67 -9.36
N ASN A 119 9.43 -4.41 -8.10
CA ASN A 119 8.75 -5.41 -7.25
C ASN A 119 7.30 -5.66 -7.69
N VAL A 120 6.60 -4.65 -8.21
CA VAL A 120 5.27 -4.82 -8.81
C VAL A 120 5.36 -5.70 -10.05
N LEU A 121 6.28 -5.38 -10.98
CA LEU A 121 6.53 -6.18 -12.18
C LEU A 121 6.92 -7.61 -11.84
N ARG A 122 7.74 -7.80 -10.81
CA ARG A 122 8.09 -9.13 -10.30
C ARG A 122 6.84 -9.90 -9.83
N SER A 123 5.92 -9.25 -9.15
CA SER A 123 4.67 -9.89 -8.67
C SER A 123 3.75 -10.27 -9.83
N ILE A 124 3.66 -9.40 -10.86
CA ILE A 124 2.92 -9.69 -12.09
C ILE A 124 3.54 -10.89 -12.82
N ASN A 125 4.85 -10.83 -13.07
CA ASN A 125 5.55 -11.79 -13.93
C ASN A 125 5.77 -13.15 -13.26
N GLU A 126 6.15 -13.17 -11.98
CA GLU A 126 6.51 -14.40 -11.27
C GLU A 126 5.32 -15.02 -10.52
N HIS A 127 4.36 -14.22 -10.04
CA HIS A 127 3.26 -14.68 -9.19
C HIS A 127 1.87 -14.52 -9.84
N GLY A 128 1.78 -13.93 -11.05
CA GLY A 128 0.53 -13.80 -11.79
C GLY A 128 -0.48 -12.86 -11.13
N VAL A 129 -0.02 -11.87 -10.36
CA VAL A 129 -0.89 -10.87 -9.74
C VAL A 129 -1.47 -9.94 -10.81
N ASP A 130 -2.79 -9.71 -10.79
CA ASP A 130 -3.45 -8.84 -11.78
C ASP A 130 -3.39 -7.35 -11.39
N VAL A 131 -2.23 -6.71 -11.56
CA VAL A 131 -2.08 -5.27 -11.35
C VAL A 131 -2.29 -4.50 -12.65
N LYS A 132 -3.19 -3.52 -12.65
CA LYS A 132 -3.55 -2.72 -13.84
C LYS A 132 -3.01 -1.30 -13.85
N GLY A 133 -2.57 -0.77 -12.71
CA GLY A 133 -2.07 0.60 -12.63
C GLY A 133 -1.26 0.89 -11.39
N PHE A 134 -0.34 1.85 -11.53
CA PHE A 134 0.48 2.38 -10.46
C PHE A 134 0.40 3.90 -10.47
N PHE A 135 -0.14 4.47 -9.40
CA PHE A 135 -0.34 5.90 -9.27
C PHE A 135 0.63 6.46 -8.22
N CYS A 136 1.53 7.31 -8.70
CA CYS A 136 2.45 8.02 -7.81
C CYS A 136 1.72 9.16 -7.12
N LEU A 137 1.89 9.28 -5.81
CA LEU A 137 1.51 10.47 -5.06
C LEU A 137 2.52 11.58 -5.38
N VAL A 138 2.03 12.67 -5.98
CA VAL A 138 2.84 13.87 -6.23
C VAL A 138 2.33 15.04 -5.38
N PHE A 139 3.17 15.52 -4.46
CA PHE A 139 2.86 16.68 -3.63
C PHE A 139 3.32 17.97 -4.33
N ASN A 140 2.45 18.61 -5.10
CA ASN A 140 2.71 19.95 -5.62
C ASN A 140 2.07 21.00 -4.70
N GLY A 141 2.77 21.30 -3.60
CA GLY A 141 2.83 22.62 -2.93
C GLY A 141 1.57 23.29 -2.37
N GLN A 142 0.35 23.01 -2.82
CA GLN A 142 -0.87 23.64 -2.30
C GLN A 142 -2.06 22.67 -2.42
N PHE A 143 -2.81 22.59 -1.31
CA PHE A 143 -4.00 21.77 -1.07
C PHE A 143 -3.78 20.28 -0.77
N ARG A 144 -4.24 19.87 0.42
CA ARG A 144 -4.44 18.47 0.79
C ARG A 144 -5.46 17.88 -0.20
N MET A 145 -5.10 16.75 -0.82
CA MET A 145 -5.82 15.92 -1.80
C MET A 145 -5.46 16.09 -3.29
N GLY A 146 -5.03 14.97 -3.90
CA GLY A 146 -5.58 14.53 -5.17
C GLY A 146 -4.90 14.98 -6.46
N LYS A 147 -3.61 14.67 -6.66
CA LYS A 147 -3.07 14.57 -8.02
C LYS A 147 -2.32 13.26 -8.22
N TRP A 148 -2.81 12.51 -9.21
CA TRP A 148 -2.32 11.21 -9.64
C TRP A 148 -1.43 11.38 -10.88
N LEU A 149 -0.19 10.91 -10.84
CA LEU A 149 0.53 10.59 -12.08
C LEU A 149 0.28 9.11 -12.35
N CYS A 150 -0.50 8.81 -13.40
CA CYS A 150 -0.80 7.45 -13.81
C CYS A 150 0.40 6.89 -14.61
N CYS A 151 1.03 5.84 -14.08
CA CYS A 151 1.89 4.98 -14.87
C CYS A 151 1.09 3.72 -15.20
N GLU A 152 0.81 3.51 -16.49
CA GLU A 152 0.22 2.24 -16.93
C GLU A 152 1.28 1.15 -16.78
N VAL A 153 1.01 0.17 -15.91
CA VAL A 153 1.91 -0.96 -15.69
C VAL A 153 1.65 -1.98 -16.79
N ARG A 154 2.15 -1.69 -18.00
CA ARG A 154 2.15 -2.70 -19.06
C ARG A 154 3.31 -3.66 -18.81
N PRO A 155 3.14 -4.98 -19.02
CA PRO A 155 4.28 -5.86 -19.16
C PRO A 155 5.11 -5.34 -20.34
N LEU A 156 6.33 -4.87 -20.06
CA LEU A 156 7.34 -4.73 -21.09
C LEU A 156 7.63 -6.15 -21.59
N LEU A 157 7.06 -6.50 -22.74
CA LEU A 157 7.62 -7.53 -23.58
C LEU A 157 8.99 -7.00 -24.04
N CYS A 158 10.04 -7.72 -23.64
CA CYS A 158 11.47 -7.56 -23.95
C CYS A 158 12.30 -6.71 -22.99
#